data_AF-A2XF32-F1
#
_entry.id   AF-A2XF32-F1
#
_cell.length_a   1.000
_cell.length_b   1.000
_cell.length_c   1.000
_cell.angle_alpha   90.00
_cell.angle_beta   90.00
_cell.angle_gamma   90.00
#
_symmetry.space_group_name_H-M   'P 1'
#
loop_
_entity.id
_entity.type
_entity.pdbx_description
1 polymer ?
#
loop_
_entity_poly.entity_id
_entity_poly.type
_entity_poly.pdbx_seq_one_letter_code
_entity_poly.pdbx_strand_id
1 'polypeptide(L)'
;MKFNCKNQFKKAITKYALAEKKVINFIKDDQKRVRGKCDWDTCQWVCLLSKNSRSDSWQIVTYESLHACPPRRDNKMVTATRIAQKYWKFIAANPS
;
A
#
# COMPACT_ATOMS: atom_id res chain seq x y z
N MET A 1 7.60 -12.32 -5.84
CA MET A 1 8.27 -11.17 -5.19
C MET A 1 8.48 -11.47 -3.70
N LYS A 2 9.67 -11.17 -3.15
CA LYS A 2 10.01 -11.34 -1.72
C LYS A 2 10.15 -9.98 -1.04
N PHE A 3 9.76 -9.90 0.22
CA PHE A 3 9.96 -8.74 1.09
C PHE A 3 10.76 -9.16 2.32
N ASN A 4 11.55 -8.24 2.87
CA ASN A 4 12.30 -8.47 4.10
C ASN A 4 11.38 -8.40 5.32
N CYS A 5 10.36 -7.54 5.28
CA CYS A 5 9.39 -7.40 6.35
C CYS A 5 8.03 -6.89 5.86
N LYS A 6 6.99 -7.08 6.67
CA LYS A 6 5.63 -6.59 6.36
C LYS A 6 5.53 -5.07 6.19
N ASN A 7 6.37 -4.30 6.89
CA ASN A 7 6.40 -2.85 6.75
C ASN A 7 6.90 -2.41 5.38
N GLN A 8 7.86 -3.14 4.79
CA GLN A 8 8.33 -2.88 3.42
C GLN A 8 7.20 -3.10 2.41
N PHE A 9 6.44 -4.18 2.57
CA PHE A 9 5.26 -4.45 1.76
C PHE A 9 4.19 -3.35 1.89
N LYS A 10 3.81 -2.97 3.12
CA LYS A 10 2.84 -1.90 3.33
C LYS A 10 3.26 -0.58 2.70
N LYS A 11 4.55 -0.23 2.81
CA LYS A 11 5.11 0.97 2.15
C LYS A 11 5.01 0.87 0.63
N ALA A 12 5.34 -0.29 0.05
CA ALA A 12 5.24 -0.53 -1.39
C ALA A 12 3.79 -0.41 -1.90
N ILE A 13 2.83 -1.07 -1.23
CA ILE A 13 1.42 -0.99 -1.56
C ILE A 13 0.87 0.44 -1.41
N THR A 14 1.28 1.15 -0.35
CA THR A 14 0.86 2.55 -0.18
C THR A 14 1.37 3.44 -1.31
N LYS A 15 2.65 3.28 -1.69
CA LYS A 15 3.24 4.03 -2.81
C LYS A 15 2.51 3.74 -4.12
N TYR A 16 2.22 2.47 -4.39
CA TYR A 16 1.43 2.03 -5.54
C TYR A 16 0.04 2.66 -5.54
N ALA A 17 -0.70 2.54 -4.44
CA ALA A 17 -2.06 3.07 -4.30
C ALA A 17 -2.11 4.58 -4.56
N LEU A 18 -1.13 5.34 -4.06
CA LEU A 18 -1.04 6.78 -4.27
C LEU A 18 -0.71 7.16 -5.73
N ALA A 19 0.16 6.40 -6.39
CA ALA A 19 0.51 6.63 -7.80
C ALA A 19 -0.69 6.36 -8.72
N GLU A 20 -1.37 5.23 -8.51
CA GLU A 20 -2.54 4.81 -9.30
C GLU A 20 -3.85 5.50 -8.88
N LYS A 21 -3.79 6.39 -7.87
CA LYS A 21 -4.95 7.08 -7.28
C LYS A 21 -6.04 6.08 -6.85
N LYS A 22 -5.63 4.94 -6.29
CA LYS A 22 -6.53 3.91 -5.76
C LYS A 22 -6.53 3.98 -4.23
N VAL A 23 -7.66 3.61 -3.63
CA VAL A 23 -7.77 3.43 -2.19
C VAL A 23 -7.67 1.93 -1.89
N ILE A 24 -6.65 1.57 -1.11
CA ILE A 24 -6.34 0.18 -0.77
C ILE A 24 -6.27 0.09 0.75
N ASN A 25 -7.10 -0.76 1.34
CA ASN A 25 -7.15 -0.97 2.78
C ASN A 25 -6.39 -2.23 3.17
N PHE A 26 -5.65 -2.19 4.27
CA PHE A 26 -5.04 -3.37 4.87
C PHE A 26 -6.06 -4.07 5.77
N ILE A 27 -6.94 -4.87 5.17
CA ILE A 27 -8.06 -5.54 5.86
C ILE A 27 -7.62 -6.64 6.83
N LYS A 28 -6.38 -7.14 6.68
CA LYS A 28 -5.74 -8.04 7.62
C LYS A 28 -4.27 -7.64 7.77
N ASP A 29 -3.81 -7.58 9.01
CA ASP A 29 -2.40 -7.39 9.36
C ASP A 29 -2.14 -8.09 10.69
N ASP A 30 -1.60 -9.30 10.62
CA ASP A 30 -1.20 -10.05 11.80
C ASP A 30 0.32 -10.33 11.76
N GLN A 31 0.81 -11.25 12.60
CA GLN A 31 2.23 -11.58 12.65
C GLN A 31 2.71 -12.38 11.43
N LYS A 32 1.81 -13.05 10.70
CA LYS A 32 2.15 -13.98 9.62
C LYS A 32 1.66 -13.53 8.26
N ARG A 33 0.65 -12.64 8.17
CA ARG A 33 0.06 -12.20 6.91
C ARG A 33 -0.39 -10.74 6.94
N VAL A 34 -0.32 -10.11 5.78
CA VAL A 34 -0.92 -8.81 5.50
C VAL A 34 -1.69 -8.88 4.20
N ARG A 35 -2.96 -8.45 4.21
CA ARG A 35 -3.80 -8.42 3.01
C ARG A 35 -4.22 -6.99 2.71
N GLY A 36 -3.79 -6.49 1.56
CA GLY A 36 -4.35 -5.28 0.95
C GLY A 36 -5.53 -5.66 0.06
N LYS A 37 -6.65 -4.94 0.17
CA LYS A 37 -7.81 -5.05 -0.73
C LYS A 37 -8.18 -3.65 -1.20
N CYS A 38 -8.61 -3.49 -2.44
CA CYS A 38 -9.22 -2.24 -2.85
C CYS A 38 -10.46 -1.94 -1.99
N ASP A 39 -10.66 -0.67 -1.66
CA ASP A 39 -11.81 -0.18 -0.89
C ASP A 39 -13.15 -0.32 -1.62
N TRP A 40 -13.12 -0.37 -2.96
CA TRP A 40 -14.32 -0.46 -3.78
C TRP A 40 -14.88 -1.90 -3.79
N ASP A 41 -16.15 -2.07 -3.42
CA ASP A 41 -16.72 -3.40 -3.13
C ASP A 41 -16.66 -4.38 -4.30
N THR A 42 -16.91 -3.91 -5.53
CA THR A 42 -16.88 -4.74 -6.74
C THR A 42 -15.49 -4.89 -7.36
N CYS A 43 -14.47 -4.24 -6.77
CA CYS A 43 -13.12 -4.30 -7.28
C CYS A 43 -12.40 -5.55 -6.79
N GLN A 44 -11.85 -6.32 -7.74
CA GLN A 44 -11.21 -7.60 -7.48
C GLN A 44 -9.78 -7.47 -6.95
N TRP A 45 -9.17 -6.28 -7.08
CA TRP A 45 -7.79 -6.07 -6.68
C TRP A 45 -7.54 -6.47 -5.21
N VAL A 46 -6.61 -7.40 -5.05
CA VAL A 46 -6.19 -7.91 -3.75
C VAL A 46 -4.73 -8.33 -3.81
N CYS A 47 -3.99 -8.06 -2.74
CA CYS A 47 -2.61 -8.52 -2.59
C CYS A 47 -2.41 -9.08 -1.19
N LEU A 48 -2.07 -10.37 -1.11
CA LEU A 48 -1.79 -11.08 0.12
C LEU A 48 -0.29 -11.34 0.24
N LEU A 49 0.30 -10.76 1.27
CA LEU A 49 1.62 -11.12 1.77
C LEU A 49 1.46 -12.14 2.90
N SER A 50 2.26 -13.21 2.88
CA SER A 50 2.32 -14.19 3.97
C SER A 50 3.77 -14.59 4.25
N LYS A 51 4.02 -15.05 5.48
CA LYS A 51 5.25 -15.68 5.93
C LYS A 51 4.93 -17.12 6.30
N ASN A 52 5.62 -18.07 5.67
CA ASN A 52 5.45 -19.51 5.93
C ASN A 52 6.33 -19.93 7.12
N SER A 53 5.92 -20.94 7.89
CA SER A 53 6.75 -21.53 8.95
C SER A 53 8.01 -22.21 8.42
N ARG A 54 8.01 -22.64 7.14
CA ARG A 54 9.14 -23.33 6.50
C ARG A 54 10.20 -22.40 5.90
N SER A 55 9.87 -21.13 5.69
CA SER A 55 10.76 -20.15 5.07
C SER A 55 10.56 -18.81 5.74
N ASP A 56 11.58 -18.27 6.40
CA ASP A 56 11.47 -17.04 7.17
C ASP A 56 11.21 -15.77 6.33
N SER A 57 11.07 -15.92 5.01
CA SER A 57 10.82 -14.85 4.05
C SER A 57 9.33 -14.49 3.91
N TRP A 58 9.05 -13.19 3.80
CA TRP A 58 7.73 -12.69 3.41
C TRP A 58 7.55 -12.75 1.90
N GLN A 59 6.46 -13.37 1.46
CA GLN A 59 6.18 -13.60 0.04
C GLN A 59 4.75 -13.21 -0.32
N ILE A 60 4.57 -12.72 -1.55
CA ILE A 60 3.23 -12.55 -2.12
C ILE A 60 2.68 -13.93 -2.46
N VAL A 61 1.56 -14.31 -1.86
CA VAL A 61 0.88 -15.60 -2.08
C VAL A 61 -0.33 -15.45 -2.99
N THR A 62 -1.01 -14.31 -2.93
CA THR A 62 -2.14 -14.00 -3.81
C THR A 62 -1.97 -12.60 -4.34
N TYR A 63 -2.16 -12.44 -5.64
CA TYR A 63 -2.17 -11.14 -6.28
C TYR A 63 -3.18 -11.15 -7.42
N GLU A 64 -4.23 -10.37 -7.27
CA GLU A 64 -5.16 -10.00 -8.34
C GLU A 64 -4.88 -8.55 -8.69
N SER A 65 -4.51 -8.30 -9.94
CA SER A 65 -4.10 -6.98 -10.42
C SER A 65 -5.27 -6.16 -10.97
N LEU A 66 -6.42 -6.78 -11.21
CA LEU A 66 -7.56 -6.11 -11.83
C LEU A 66 -8.19 -5.05 -10.91
N HIS A 67 -7.99 -3.79 -11.27
CA HIS A 67 -8.77 -2.68 -10.74
C HIS A 67 -9.98 -2.39 -11.63
N ALA A 68 -11.18 -2.74 -11.16
CA ALA A 68 -12.45 -2.37 -11.79
C ALA A 68 -13.07 -1.08 -11.20
N CYS A 69 -12.27 -0.28 -10.46
CA CYS A 69 -12.73 0.92 -9.77
C CYS A 69 -12.18 2.21 -10.39
N PRO A 70 -12.89 3.34 -10.31
CA PRO A 70 -12.40 4.64 -10.77
C PRO A 70 -11.24 5.15 -9.88
N PRO A 71 -10.40 6.07 -10.39
CA PRO A 71 -9.43 6.78 -9.55
C PRO A 71 -10.14 7.67 -8.53
N ARG A 72 -9.59 7.76 -7.32
CA ARG A 72 -10.16 8.48 -6.18
C ARG A 72 -9.20 9.51 -5.62
N ARG A 73 -9.74 10.66 -5.18
CA ARG A 73 -8.98 11.78 -4.59
C ARG A 73 -9.00 11.76 -3.06
N ASP A 74 -9.96 11.06 -2.47
CA ASP A 74 -10.25 10.99 -1.04
C ASP A 74 -9.47 9.88 -0.32
N ASN A 75 -8.20 9.68 -0.68
CA ASN A 75 -7.37 8.64 -0.08
C ASN A 75 -6.83 9.08 1.30
N LYS A 76 -7.34 8.47 2.39
CA LYS A 76 -6.90 8.72 3.77
C LYS A 76 -5.41 8.43 4.01
N MET A 77 -4.73 7.71 3.11
CA MET A 77 -3.29 7.52 3.16
C MET A 77 -2.49 8.74 2.70
N VAL A 78 -3.13 9.76 2.12
CA VAL A 78 -2.51 11.06 1.86
C VAL A 78 -2.46 11.84 3.18
N THR A 79 -1.36 11.70 3.92
CA THR A 79 -1.16 12.42 5.19
C THR A 79 -0.31 13.67 4.99
N ALA A 80 -0.44 14.65 5.89
CA ALA A 80 0.37 15.86 5.89
C ALA A 80 1.88 15.56 5.83
N THR A 81 2.35 14.55 6.58
CA THR A 81 3.74 14.09 6.55
C THR A 81 4.17 13.63 5.16
N ARG A 82 3.33 12.90 4.42
CA ARG A 82 3.64 12.44 3.05
C ARG A 82 3.62 13.57 2.04
N ILE A 83 2.70 14.53 2.20
CA ILE A 83 2.68 15.76 1.40
C ILE A 83 3.98 16.53 1.63
N ALA A 84 4.35 16.77 2.90
CA ALA A 84 5.58 17.45 3.27
C ALA A 84 6.83 16.75 2.69
N GLN A 85 6.91 15.42 2.78
CA GLN A 85 8.00 14.65 2.17
C GLN A 85 8.06 14.81 0.65
N LYS A 86 6.90 14.83 -0.03
CA LYS A 86 6.83 15.00 -1.49
C LYS A 86 7.25 16.41 -1.92
N TYR A 87 6.84 17.43 -1.18
CA TYR A 87 7.08 18.84 -1.50
C TYR A 87 8.23 19.45 -0.69
N TRP A 88 9.06 18.63 -0.05
CA TRP A 88 10.06 19.09 0.92
C TRP A 88 10.98 20.16 0.32
N LYS A 89 11.41 19.98 -0.94
CA LYS A 89 12.28 20.92 -1.64
C LYS A 89 11.64 22.30 -1.80
N PHE A 90 10.33 22.35 -2.09
CA PHE A 90 9.59 23.60 -2.24
C PHE A 90 9.38 24.28 -0.89
N ILE A 91 9.07 23.51 0.14
CA ILE A 91 8.89 24.00 1.51
C ILE A 91 10.22 24.55 2.05
N ALA A 92 11.32 23.81 1.87
CA ALA A 92 12.65 24.21 2.32
C ALA A 92 13.21 25.43 1.57
N ALA A 93 12.83 25.61 0.30
CA ALA A 93 13.21 26.79 -0.48
C ALA A 93 12.41 28.06 -0.10
N ASN A 94 11.32 27.93 0.66
CA ASN A 94 10.49 29.04 1.14
C ASN A 94 10.25 28.92 2.65
N PRO A 95 11.31 29.07 3.48
CA PRO A 95 11.14 29.11 4.92
C PRO A 95 10.39 30.39 5.29
N SER A 96 9.17 30.24 5.80
CA SER A 96 8.36 31.31 6.39
C SER A 96 8.96 31.81 7.70
#